data_AF-A0AAF3J4T0-F1
#
_entry.id   AF-A0AAF3J4T0-F1
#
_cell.length_a   1.000
_cell.length_b   1.000
_cell.length_c   1.000
_cell.angle_alpha   90.00
_cell.angle_beta   90.00
_cell.angle_gamma   90.00
#
_symmetry.space_group_name_H-M   'P 1'
#
loop_
_entity.id
_entity.type
_entity.pdbx_description
1 polymer ?
#
loop_
_entity_poly.entity_id
_entity_poly.type
_entity_poly.pdbx_seq_one_letter_code
_entity_poly.pdbx_strand_id
1 'polypeptide(L)'
;MTLIDSLPQDVKSLIPKENADFCHSLSAEEAGHLKDLLGKHKTFCNIDGLMEDCQGVCASLHGKFQSLLGANSARLSGLSDEAKGFAKECMAYVCEVQQALLHGNPVNSGKAAAIRTKFASLSNTDQEALKKNNPDIQF
;
A
#
# COMPACT_ATOMS: atom_id res chain seq x y z
N MET A 1 18.38 7.29 1.79
CA MET A 1 17.68 6.82 0.57
C MET A 1 17.01 5.52 0.94
N THR A 2 15.69 5.50 0.87
CA THR A 2 14.92 4.33 1.27
C THR A 2 14.75 3.39 0.09
N LEU A 3 14.44 2.12 0.35
CA LEU A 3 14.26 1.12 -0.71
C LEU A 3 13.14 1.50 -1.68
N ILE A 4 12.13 2.27 -1.23
CA ILE A 4 11.02 2.71 -2.09
C ILE A 4 11.50 3.70 -3.17
N ASP A 5 12.55 4.48 -2.91
CA ASP A 5 13.14 5.43 -3.85
C ASP A 5 13.93 4.73 -4.97
N SER A 6 14.25 3.44 -4.83
CA SER A 6 14.94 2.63 -5.84
C SER A 6 14.00 1.88 -6.79
N LEU A 7 12.69 1.90 -6.52
CA LEU A 7 11.71 1.20 -7.34
C LEU A 7 11.66 1.72 -8.79
N PRO A 8 11.30 0.86 -9.76
CA PRO A 8 10.94 1.27 -11.10
C PRO A 8 9.81 2.31 -11.11
N GLN A 9 9.83 3.24 -12.07
CA GLN A 9 8.87 4.37 -12.12
C GLN A 9 7.41 3.91 -12.28
N ASP A 10 7.19 2.85 -13.06
CA ASP A 10 5.89 2.23 -13.30
C ASP A 10 5.28 1.63 -12.03
N VAL A 11 6.11 1.16 -11.10
CA VAL A 11 5.70 0.72 -9.76
C VAL A 11 5.49 1.90 -8.84
N LYS A 12 6.46 2.83 -8.78
CA LYS A 12 6.41 4.01 -7.89
C LYS A 12 5.14 4.84 -8.08
N SER A 13 4.71 5.02 -9.33
CA SER A 13 3.55 5.86 -9.62
C SER A 13 2.22 5.25 -9.15
N LEU A 14 2.21 3.98 -8.76
CA LEU A 14 1.04 3.29 -8.19
C LEU A 14 1.03 3.32 -6.65
N ILE A 15 2.08 3.88 -6.02
CA ILE A 15 2.21 3.94 -4.56
C ILE A 15 1.59 5.25 -4.08
N PRO A 16 0.53 5.21 -3.24
CA PRO A 16 0.01 6.39 -2.58
C PRO A 16 1.09 7.09 -1.77
N LYS A 17 1.02 8.42 -1.71
CA LYS A 17 1.95 9.23 -0.94
C LYS A 17 2.08 8.76 0.51
N GLU A 18 0.98 8.41 1.18
CA GLU A 18 1.02 8.01 2.58
C GLU A 18 1.76 6.68 2.77
N ASN A 19 1.72 5.78 1.79
CA ASN A 19 2.51 4.55 1.81
C ASN A 19 4.01 4.85 1.65
N ALA A 20 4.38 5.83 0.81
CA ALA A 20 5.76 6.26 0.67
C ALA A 20 6.26 6.98 1.94
N ASP A 21 5.50 7.94 2.45
CA ASP A 21 5.78 8.67 3.67
C ASP A 21 5.89 7.71 4.87
N PHE A 22 5.02 6.69 4.95
CA PHE A 22 5.12 5.64 5.95
C PHE A 22 6.47 4.93 5.88
N CYS A 23 6.87 4.44 4.69
CA CYS A 23 8.18 3.80 4.51
C CYS A 23 9.36 4.71 4.85
N HIS A 24 9.26 6.01 4.55
CA HIS A 24 10.28 7.02 4.89
C HIS A 24 10.34 7.32 6.39
N SER A 25 9.22 7.18 7.10
CA SER A 25 9.11 7.48 8.53
C SER A 25 9.66 6.38 9.45
N LEU A 26 9.90 5.17 8.92
CA LEU A 26 10.33 4.03 9.72
C LEU A 26 11.80 4.16 10.14
N SER A 27 12.06 4.01 11.43
CA SER A 27 13.41 3.74 11.93
C SER A 27 13.86 2.33 11.53
N ALA A 28 15.15 2.04 11.66
CA ALA A 28 15.68 0.68 11.40
C ALA A 28 15.05 -0.37 12.35
N GLU A 29 14.80 0.01 13.61
CA GLU A 29 14.13 -0.83 14.61
C GLU A 29 12.67 -1.10 14.23
N GLU A 30 11.92 -0.04 13.89
CA GLU A 30 10.53 -0.15 13.46
C GLU A 30 10.39 -0.97 12.17
N ALA A 31 11.32 -0.81 11.21
CA ALA A 31 11.36 -1.63 10.01
C ALA A 31 11.63 -3.11 10.31
N GLY A 32 12.47 -3.40 11.31
CA GLY A 32 12.70 -4.76 11.81
C GLY A 32 11.43 -5.38 12.40
N HIS A 33 10.74 -4.66 13.30
CA HIS A 33 9.47 -5.10 13.87
C HIS A 33 8.40 -5.33 12.79
N LEU A 34 8.28 -4.40 11.84
CA LEU A 34 7.32 -4.54 10.74
C LEU A 34 7.62 -5.77 9.87
N LYS A 35 8.89 -6.03 9.59
CA LYS A 35 9.32 -7.23 8.85
C LYS A 35 8.90 -8.51 9.58
N ASP A 36 9.13 -8.59 10.89
CA ASP A 36 8.74 -9.75 11.71
C ASP A 36 7.22 -9.94 11.76
N LEU A 37 6.46 -8.84 11.93
CA LEU A 37 5.00 -8.85 11.93
C LEU A 37 4.44 -9.35 10.59
N LEU A 38 4.94 -8.83 9.46
CA LEU A 38 4.52 -9.26 8.13
C LEU A 38 4.92 -10.73 7.84
N GLY A 39 6.03 -11.20 8.39
CA GLY A 39 6.43 -12.61 8.33
C GLY A 39 5.44 -13.55 9.03
N LYS A 40 4.83 -13.11 10.15
CA LYS A 40 3.83 -13.88 10.90
C LYS A 40 2.48 -13.94 10.20
N HIS A 41 2.00 -12.79 9.73
CA HIS A 41 0.66 -12.68 9.13
C HIS A 41 0.62 -13.06 7.64
N LYS A 42 1.79 -13.21 6.99
CA LYS A 42 2.02 -13.57 5.57
C LYS A 42 1.41 -12.62 4.53
N THR A 43 0.28 -11.99 4.84
CA THR A 43 -0.45 -11.01 4.03
C THR A 43 -1.17 -10.01 4.93
N PHE A 44 -1.59 -8.88 4.36
CA PHE A 44 -2.47 -7.90 5.02
C PHE A 44 -3.93 -8.39 5.17
N CYS A 45 -4.22 -9.68 4.98
CA CYS A 45 -5.60 -10.19 5.02
C CYS A 45 -6.21 -10.15 6.43
N ASN A 46 -5.40 -10.06 7.49
CA ASN A 46 -5.83 -9.90 8.87
C ASN A 46 -5.28 -8.59 9.46
N ILE A 47 -5.79 -7.46 8.99
CA ILE A 47 -5.36 -6.13 9.45
C ILE A 47 -5.56 -6.00 10.96
N ASP A 48 -6.66 -6.51 11.52
CA ASP A 48 -6.96 -6.41 12.96
C ASP A 48 -5.93 -7.18 13.82
N GLY A 49 -5.60 -8.41 13.43
CA GLY A 49 -4.57 -9.19 14.13
C GLY A 49 -3.16 -8.63 13.98
N LEU A 50 -2.84 -8.08 12.81
CA LEU A 50 -1.56 -7.40 12.60
C LEU A 50 -1.46 -6.12 13.46
N MET A 51 -2.57 -5.41 13.59
CA MET A 51 -2.69 -4.20 14.42
C MET A 51 -2.49 -4.50 15.91
N GLU A 52 -3.15 -5.53 16.42
CA GLU A 52 -3.00 -5.96 17.82
C GLU A 52 -1.56 -6.37 18.14
N ASP A 53 -0.94 -7.20 17.28
CA ASP A 53 0.46 -7.60 17.45
C ASP A 53 1.41 -6.39 17.33
N CYS A 54 1.13 -5.46 16.43
CA CYS A 54 1.92 -4.24 16.25
C CYS A 54 1.91 -3.37 17.52
N GLN A 55 0.73 -3.22 18.15
CA GLN A 55 0.59 -2.49 19.40
C GLN A 55 1.44 -3.10 20.54
N GLY A 56 1.48 -4.44 20.61
CA GLY A 56 2.26 -5.17 21.61
C GLY A 56 3.78 -5.08 21.42
N VAL A 57 4.25 -4.86 20.19
CA VAL A 57 5.69 -4.81 19.86
C VAL A 57 6.23 -3.38 19.85
N CYS A 58 5.55 -2.43 19.22
CA CYS A 58 6.04 -1.06 19.09
C CYS A 58 4.90 -0.04 18.94
N ALA A 59 4.62 0.72 20.00
CA ALA A 59 3.54 1.70 20.02
C ALA A 59 3.70 2.82 18.97
N SER A 60 4.94 3.26 18.69
CA SER A 60 5.23 4.25 17.64
C SER A 60 4.87 3.71 16.25
N LEU A 61 5.32 2.49 15.94
CA LEU A 61 4.98 1.80 14.68
C LEU A 61 3.47 1.62 14.55
N HIS A 62 2.79 1.19 15.62
CA HIS A 62 1.34 1.04 15.66
C HIS A 62 0.63 2.35 15.31
N GLY A 63 1.02 3.48 15.92
CA GLY A 63 0.42 4.78 15.61
C GLY A 63 0.63 5.24 14.16
N LYS A 64 1.82 4.99 13.60
CA LYS A 64 2.11 5.26 12.17
C LYS A 64 1.25 4.39 11.26
N PHE A 65 1.09 3.11 11.60
CA PHE A 65 0.30 2.17 10.82
C PHE A 65 -1.21 2.47 10.88
N GLN A 66 -1.75 2.90 12.04
CA GLN A 66 -3.12 3.41 12.15
C GLN A 66 -3.36 4.60 11.22
N SER A 67 -2.43 5.55 11.21
CA SER A 67 -2.52 6.75 10.38
C SER A 67 -2.53 6.38 8.89
N LEU A 68 -1.67 5.43 8.50
CA LEU A 68 -1.63 4.89 7.13
C LEU A 68 -2.95 4.24 6.73
N LEU A 69 -3.49 3.34 7.57
CA LEU A 69 -4.75 2.65 7.30
C LEU A 69 -5.94 3.61 7.21
N GLY A 70 -5.97 4.62 8.07
CA GLY A 70 -6.98 5.67 8.03
C GLY A 70 -6.95 6.47 6.73
N ALA A 71 -5.76 6.90 6.30
CA ALA A 71 -5.59 7.62 5.04
C ALA A 71 -5.98 6.78 3.82
N ASN A 72 -5.56 5.51 3.78
CA ASN A 72 -5.93 4.59 2.70
C ASN A 72 -7.43 4.28 2.67
N SER A 73 -8.08 4.20 3.84
CA SER A 73 -9.52 4.01 3.92
C SER A 73 -10.29 5.22 3.40
N ALA A 74 -9.79 6.44 3.64
CA ALA A 74 -10.40 7.67 3.15
C ALA A 74 -10.44 7.73 1.60
N ARG A 75 -9.44 7.16 0.92
CA ARG A 75 -9.38 7.06 -0.56
C ARG A 75 -10.53 6.25 -1.16
N LEU A 76 -11.18 5.40 -0.37
CA LEU A 76 -12.32 4.57 -0.80
C LEU A 76 -13.68 5.28 -0.68
N SER A 77 -13.73 6.44 -0.02
CA SER A 77 -14.99 7.13 0.25
C SER A 77 -15.63 7.64 -1.04
N GLY A 78 -16.93 7.40 -1.21
CA GLY A 78 -17.69 7.84 -2.39
C GLY A 78 -17.43 7.06 -3.69
N LEU A 79 -16.55 6.05 -3.67
CA LEU A 79 -16.35 5.16 -4.81
C LEU A 79 -17.50 4.15 -4.96
N SER A 80 -17.77 3.73 -6.20
CA SER A 80 -18.63 2.59 -6.51
C SER A 80 -18.03 1.29 -5.96
N ASP A 81 -18.82 0.22 -5.91
CA ASP A 81 -18.32 -1.09 -5.44
C ASP A 81 -17.25 -1.66 -6.40
N GLU A 82 -17.38 -1.44 -7.71
CA GLU A 82 -16.39 -1.83 -8.70
C GLU A 82 -15.07 -1.05 -8.50
N ALA A 83 -15.15 0.28 -8.37
CA ALA A 83 -13.98 1.12 -8.10
C ALA A 83 -13.31 0.78 -6.76
N LYS A 84 -14.10 0.47 -5.70
CA LYS A 84 -13.56 -0.01 -4.42
C LYS A 84 -12.85 -1.35 -4.57
N GLY A 85 -13.41 -2.27 -5.36
CA GLY A 85 -12.79 -3.55 -5.68
C GLY A 85 -11.40 -3.35 -6.31
N PHE A 86 -11.35 -2.52 -7.35
CA PHE A 86 -10.09 -2.16 -8.00
C PHE A 86 -9.09 -1.46 -7.07
N ALA A 87 -9.54 -0.50 -6.25
CA ALA A 87 -8.68 0.19 -5.29
C ALA A 87 -8.08 -0.77 -4.24
N LYS A 88 -8.87 -1.75 -3.77
CA LYS A 88 -8.37 -2.81 -2.87
C LYS A 88 -7.29 -3.68 -3.51
N GLU A 89 -7.42 -4.00 -4.79
CA GLU A 89 -6.37 -4.72 -5.52
C GLU A 89 -5.09 -3.88 -5.67
N CYS A 90 -5.22 -2.58 -5.94
CA CYS A 90 -4.07 -1.68 -5.96
C CYS A 90 -3.36 -1.63 -4.59
N MET A 91 -4.13 -1.50 -3.50
CA MET A 91 -3.57 -1.51 -2.14
C MET A 91 -2.87 -2.84 -1.81
N ALA A 92 -3.45 -3.97 -2.22
CA ALA A 92 -2.83 -5.28 -2.04
C ALA A 92 -1.48 -5.35 -2.78
N TYR A 93 -1.40 -4.83 -4.00
CA TYR A 93 -0.14 -4.74 -4.73
C TYR A 93 0.88 -3.84 -4.04
N VAL A 94 0.48 -2.65 -3.58
CA VAL A 94 1.38 -1.75 -2.82
C VAL A 94 1.92 -2.44 -1.57
N CYS A 95 1.07 -3.19 -0.87
CA CYS A 95 1.48 -3.98 0.29
C CYS A 95 2.51 -5.06 -0.09
N GLU A 96 2.30 -5.78 -1.20
CA GLU A 96 3.26 -6.75 -1.73
C GLU A 96 4.61 -6.10 -2.06
N VAL A 97 4.60 -4.91 -2.67
CA VAL A 97 5.82 -4.14 -2.96
C VAL A 97 6.55 -3.79 -1.67
N GLN A 98 5.85 -3.21 -0.68
CA GLN A 98 6.45 -2.84 0.61
C GLN A 98 7.03 -4.07 1.33
N GLN A 99 6.31 -5.19 1.33
CA GLN A 99 6.79 -6.44 1.91
C GLN A 99 8.03 -6.96 1.18
N ALA A 100 8.05 -6.91 -0.16
CA ALA A 100 9.20 -7.32 -0.94
C ALA A 100 10.43 -6.47 -0.60
N LEU A 101 10.27 -5.15 -0.50
CA LEU A 101 11.35 -4.24 -0.11
C LEU A 101 11.88 -4.56 1.30
N LEU A 102 11.02 -4.74 2.30
CA LEU A 102 11.44 -5.06 3.68
C LEU A 102 12.21 -6.39 3.78
N HIS A 103 11.88 -7.35 2.92
CA HIS A 103 12.55 -8.66 2.88
C HIS A 103 13.74 -8.70 1.93
N GLY A 104 14.00 -7.65 1.14
CA GLY A 104 15.04 -7.66 0.10
C GLY A 104 14.70 -8.55 -1.09
N ASN A 105 13.41 -8.81 -1.32
CA ASN A 105 12.90 -9.61 -2.43
C ASN A 105 12.68 -8.75 -3.68
N PRO A 106 12.75 -9.35 -4.89
CA PRO A 106 12.44 -8.64 -6.13
C PRO A 106 10.96 -8.23 -6.19
N VAL A 107 10.71 -7.06 -6.77
CA VAL A 107 9.36 -6.52 -6.96
C VAL A 107 8.77 -6.96 -8.30
N ASN A 108 7.50 -7.40 -8.28
CA ASN A 108 6.79 -7.81 -9.47
C ASN A 108 6.28 -6.60 -10.27
N SER A 109 7.09 -6.13 -11.23
CA SER A 109 6.72 -5.01 -12.12
C SER A 109 5.64 -5.42 -13.14
N GLY A 110 5.51 -6.71 -13.46
CA GLY A 110 4.45 -7.22 -14.35
C GLY A 110 3.04 -7.02 -13.78
N LYS A 111 2.88 -7.07 -12.45
CA LYS A 111 1.61 -6.75 -11.78
C LYS A 111 1.23 -5.26 -11.91
N ALA A 112 2.22 -4.35 -11.93
CA ALA A 112 1.94 -2.93 -12.18
C ALA A 112 1.28 -2.74 -13.55
N ALA A 113 1.82 -3.36 -14.60
CA ALA A 113 1.22 -3.32 -15.94
C ALA A 113 -0.21 -3.90 -15.96
N ALA A 114 -0.46 -5.01 -15.26
CA ALA A 114 -1.79 -5.60 -15.16
C ALA A 114 -2.81 -4.66 -14.47
N ILE A 115 -2.39 -3.94 -13.43
CA ILE A 115 -3.24 -2.93 -12.77
C ILE A 115 -3.65 -1.83 -13.75
N ARG A 116 -2.73 -1.34 -14.57
CA ARG A 116 -3.02 -0.29 -15.57
C ARG A 116 -3.99 -0.77 -16.63
N THR A 117 -3.77 -1.99 -17.15
CA THR A 117 -4.69 -2.62 -18.10
C THR A 117 -6.09 -2.75 -17.51
N LYS A 118 -6.19 -3.14 -16.23
CA LYS A 118 -7.47 -3.23 -15.54
C LYS A 118 -8.11 -1.86 -15.34
N PHE A 119 -7.35 -0.84 -14.94
CA PHE A 119 -7.84 0.54 -14.82
C PHE A 119 -8.45 1.02 -16.14
N ALA A 120 -7.75 0.80 -17.25
CA ALA A 120 -8.22 1.19 -18.58
C ALA A 120 -9.51 0.46 -19.02
N SER A 121 -9.84 -0.69 -18.41
CA SER A 121 -11.07 -1.43 -18.66
C SER A 121 -12.26 -1.01 -17.80
N LEU A 122 -12.05 -0.18 -16.77
CA LEU A 122 -13.12 0.36 -15.93
C LEU A 122 -13.97 1.38 -16.69
N SER A 123 -15.18 1.62 -16.17
CA SER A 123 -16.03 2.69 -16.69
C SER A 123 -15.34 4.06 -16.60
N ASN A 124 -15.64 4.99 -17.52
CA ASN A 124 -15.10 6.35 -17.45
C ASN A 124 -15.41 7.03 -16.11
N THR A 125 -16.63 6.83 -15.59
CA THR A 125 -17.06 7.35 -14.29
C THR A 125 -16.17 6.85 -13.16
N ASP A 126 -15.85 5.55 -13.15
CA ASP A 126 -14.98 4.98 -12.11
C ASP A 126 -13.53 5.41 -12.27
N GLN A 127 -13.03 5.52 -13.50
CA GLN A 127 -11.70 6.05 -13.77
C GLN A 127 -11.55 7.49 -13.24
N GLU A 128 -12.53 8.35 -13.48
CA GLU A 128 -12.56 9.72 -12.99
C GLU A 128 -12.66 9.79 -11.47
N ALA A 129 -13.53 8.98 -10.85
CA ALA A 129 -13.67 8.91 -9.40
C ALA A 129 -12.38 8.44 -8.71
N LEU A 130 -11.72 7.41 -9.26
CA LEU A 130 -10.45 6.89 -8.77
C LEU A 130 -9.33 7.94 -8.88
N LYS A 131 -9.21 8.64 -10.01
CA LYS A 131 -8.24 9.73 -10.20
C LYS A 131 -8.51 10.89 -9.24
N LYS A 132 -9.78 11.27 -9.05
CA LYS A 132 -10.18 12.34 -8.13
C LYS A 132 -9.83 12.02 -6.68
N ASN A 133 -10.06 10.77 -6.25
CA ASN A 133 -9.75 10.33 -4.89
C ASN A 133 -8.26 10.03 -4.68
N ASN A 134 -7.49 9.84 -5.76
CA ASN A 134 -6.07 9.48 -5.72
C ASN A 134 -5.26 10.35 -6.69
N PRO A 135 -5.20 11.68 -6.47
CA PRO A 135 -4.58 12.61 -7.43
C PRO A 135 -3.06 12.45 -7.55
N ASP A 136 -2.44 11.78 -6.58
CA ASP A 136 -1.03 11.44 -6.52
C ASP A 136 -0.67 10.15 -7.26
N ILE A 137 -1.66 9.32 -7.59
CA ILE A 137 -1.47 8.03 -8.28
C ILE A 137 -1.63 8.21 -9.78
N GLN A 138 -0.68 7.67 -10.54
CA GLN A 138 -0.77 7.59 -12.00
C GLN A 138 -1.15 6.17 -12.39
N PHE A 139 -2.45 5.95 -12.64
CA PHE A 139 -3.01 4.71 -13.18
C PHE A 139 -2.70 4.55 -14.67
#